data_AF-A0AAU9JIC4-F1
#
_entry.id   AF-A0AAU9JIC4-F1
#
_cell.length_a   1.000
_cell.length_b   1.000
_cell.length_c   1.000
_cell.angle_alpha   90.00
_cell.angle_beta   90.00
_cell.angle_gamma   90.00
#
_symmetry.space_group_name_H-M   'P 1'
#
loop_
_entity.id
_entity.type
_entity.pdbx_description
1 polymer ?
#
loop_
_entity_poly.entity_id
_entity_poly.type
_entity_poly.pdbx_seq_one_letter_code
_entity_poly.pdbx_strand_id
1 'polypeptide(L)'
;MQNHFQQSPNQIYQNPSEVNPRSNDIQFHEADINNNSYESSQENSSNASFSEKDELNSTEEYSNKHLALRASTAPARPLSDIEEFRRSSDFLLLEHTVICSSQLIRTDDQKYDLDSEEGQAACKKFLNQIERLCDVFKAFCRSRSYRKVFSNAYRVLYREGFLCYLTEILDSAQEGFPYLYVNGEKYLFSQEVLEAGRNLYSSFSKLQIDLREIYNRICEETTSGIVGEVILCLTNALQEFDNNWVDFENLYVHELMVIETDARRYITEGIDIEREMLLLEAKGRSRGKLIFENEEYNHCRERFVKILGKINSVANIEGKGRDDLTLDILIAAEGISRRMTQNNPLKNLADKIRHSFTVLRALFRKYEINIEVVDPQLKNNPDLVEGLVKFEESWERGKAYILNSKRYNKVIYLHKLIEKISEKYQNFQRQLECSDAELFVIIPSLLVLKTLEEEDKGICRYFCPRMYDENDEIGITWKRLKRNFKLGKLASSSLLEYTELLEMMILGIPINPQLRSEIINPKFDNIDHVVNKIKTLSIAVQRHKPVEWNKFLDIVLS
;
A
#
# COMPACT_ATOMS: atom_id res chain seq x y z
N MET A 1 -12.17 -45.72 49.11
CA MET A 1 -11.89 -47.08 48.59
C MET A 1 -12.91 -47.41 47.52
N GLN A 2 -12.48 -48.12 46.47
CA GLN A 2 -13.29 -48.94 45.54
C GLN A 2 -14.37 -48.26 44.64
N ASN A 3 -14.53 -48.83 43.44
CA ASN A 3 -15.42 -48.39 42.36
C ASN A 3 -16.52 -49.44 42.09
N HIS A 4 -17.72 -48.98 41.69
CA HIS A 4 -18.79 -49.69 40.96
C HIS A 4 -19.51 -48.59 40.13
N PHE A 5 -20.09 -48.73 38.92
CA PHE A 5 -20.09 -49.70 37.79
C PHE A 5 -20.69 -48.93 36.57
N GLN A 6 -20.73 -49.33 35.28
CA GLN A 6 -20.34 -50.51 34.47
C GLN A 6 -19.91 -49.97 33.07
N GLN A 7 -18.86 -50.50 32.42
CA GLN A 7 -18.88 -51.49 31.31
C GLN A 7 -19.63 -51.12 29.99
N SER A 8 -18.90 -51.33 28.87
CA SER A 8 -19.23 -51.13 27.44
C SER A 8 -19.95 -52.38 26.82
N PRO A 9 -20.06 -52.67 25.47
CA PRO A 9 -19.24 -52.24 24.30
C PRO A 9 -19.95 -52.03 22.91
N ASN A 10 -19.14 -51.67 21.89
CA ASN A 10 -19.07 -52.07 20.45
C ASN A 10 -20.20 -52.95 19.81
N GLN A 11 -20.52 -52.94 18.49
CA GLN A 11 -19.76 -52.56 17.27
C GLN A 11 -20.63 -52.51 15.97
N ILE A 12 -20.00 -52.17 14.82
CA ILE A 12 -20.25 -52.66 13.41
C ILE A 12 -21.21 -51.91 12.42
N TYR A 13 -20.62 -51.36 11.33
CA TYR A 13 -21.07 -51.12 9.92
C TYR A 13 -22.42 -50.37 9.63
N GLN A 14 -22.56 -49.43 8.68
CA GLN A 14 -22.19 -49.43 7.25
C GLN A 14 -22.39 -48.02 6.58
N ASN A 15 -21.81 -47.76 5.39
CA ASN A 15 -22.06 -46.55 4.56
C ASN A 15 -23.19 -46.79 3.52
N PRO A 16 -23.89 -45.74 3.02
CA PRO A 16 -23.61 -45.31 1.63
C PRO A 16 -23.81 -43.79 1.29
N SER A 17 -23.05 -43.37 0.27
CA SER A 17 -23.31 -42.34 -0.77
C SER A 17 -23.67 -40.86 -0.46
N GLU A 18 -22.86 -39.97 -1.05
CA GLU A 18 -23.20 -38.72 -1.82
C GLU A 18 -24.20 -37.71 -1.22
N VAL A 19 -23.85 -36.42 -1.06
CA VAL A 19 -23.66 -35.42 -2.13
C VAL A 19 -22.58 -34.38 -1.75
N ASN A 20 -21.87 -33.82 -2.74
CA ASN A 20 -21.02 -32.63 -2.63
C ASN A 20 -21.16 -31.81 -3.94
N PRO A 21 -21.13 -30.45 -3.90
CA PRO A 21 -20.05 -29.78 -4.65
C PRO A 21 -19.58 -28.40 -4.13
N ARG A 22 -18.42 -27.97 -4.69
CA ARG A 22 -17.85 -26.61 -4.80
C ARG A 22 -16.87 -26.13 -3.72
N SER A 23 -15.59 -26.46 -3.97
CA SER A 23 -14.47 -25.52 -3.81
C SER A 23 -13.83 -25.33 -5.20
N ASN A 24 -13.41 -24.11 -5.54
CA ASN A 24 -12.62 -23.84 -6.75
C ASN A 24 -11.22 -23.39 -6.31
N ASP A 25 -10.22 -24.23 -6.51
CA ASP A 25 -8.82 -23.81 -6.52
C ASP A 25 -8.40 -23.44 -7.95
N ILE A 26 -7.54 -22.43 -8.09
CA ILE A 26 -6.95 -22.03 -9.37
C ILE A 26 -5.48 -22.42 -9.36
N GLN A 27 -5.11 -23.40 -10.19
CA GLN A 27 -3.71 -23.70 -10.50
C GLN A 27 -3.41 -23.37 -11.97
N PHE A 28 -2.18 -22.91 -12.20
CA PHE A 28 -1.62 -22.71 -13.53
C PHE A 28 -1.43 -24.06 -14.22
N HIS A 29 -1.54 -24.08 -15.55
CA HIS A 29 -1.11 -25.21 -16.35
C HIS A 29 -0.37 -24.74 -17.61
N GLU A 30 0.81 -25.31 -17.82
CA GLU A 30 1.53 -25.30 -19.09
C GLU A 30 0.78 -26.18 -20.12
N ALA A 31 1.01 -25.94 -21.41
CA ALA A 31 0.42 -26.73 -22.49
C ALA A 31 1.38 -26.88 -23.67
N ASP A 32 1.80 -28.12 -23.94
CA ASP A 32 2.54 -28.51 -25.14
C ASP A 32 1.61 -29.18 -26.18
N ILE A 33 1.77 -28.77 -27.44
CA ILE A 33 1.91 -29.60 -28.65
C ILE A 33 1.26 -31.02 -28.55
N ASN A 34 0.22 -31.40 -29.33
CA ASN A 34 0.25 -31.47 -30.80
C ASN A 34 -1.11 -31.77 -31.49
N ASN A 35 -1.19 -31.49 -32.79
CA ASN A 35 -2.00 -32.11 -33.88
C ASN A 35 -3.44 -32.63 -33.64
N ASN A 36 -4.41 -32.14 -34.43
CA ASN A 36 -4.80 -32.87 -35.66
C ASN A 36 -5.70 -32.10 -36.66
N SER A 37 -5.53 -32.46 -37.95
CA SER A 37 -6.49 -32.42 -39.09
C SER A 37 -7.55 -31.31 -39.24
N TYR A 38 -7.56 -30.65 -40.41
CA TYR A 38 -8.76 -30.57 -41.27
C TYR A 38 -8.36 -30.51 -42.75
N GLU A 39 -9.29 -30.87 -43.64
CA GLU A 39 -9.01 -31.24 -45.04
C GLU A 39 -9.05 -30.09 -46.05
N SER A 40 -8.39 -30.31 -47.19
CA SER A 40 -8.41 -29.44 -48.36
C SER A 40 -9.73 -29.51 -49.12
N SER A 41 -10.18 -28.36 -49.66
CA SER A 41 -11.07 -28.33 -50.82
C SER A 41 -10.44 -27.45 -51.91
N GLN A 42 -10.09 -28.08 -53.03
CA GLN A 42 -9.80 -27.39 -54.30
C GLN A 42 -11.11 -27.25 -55.08
N GLU A 43 -11.22 -26.24 -55.95
CA GLU A 43 -11.37 -26.47 -57.39
C GLU A 43 -11.31 -25.16 -58.21
N ASN A 44 -10.56 -25.20 -59.32
CA ASN A 44 -10.89 -24.72 -60.68
C ASN A 44 -11.47 -23.30 -60.91
N SER A 45 -11.07 -22.54 -61.95
CA SER A 45 -10.02 -22.66 -62.98
C SER A 45 -9.88 -21.26 -63.66
N SER A 46 -8.90 -20.89 -64.48
CA SER A 46 -8.41 -21.61 -65.68
C SER A 46 -7.19 -20.94 -66.35
N ASN A 47 -6.38 -21.79 -66.97
CA ASN A 47 -5.62 -21.65 -68.23
C ASN A 47 -5.20 -20.24 -68.73
N ALA A 48 -3.88 -20.06 -68.85
CA ALA A 48 -3.23 -20.02 -70.17
C ALA A 48 -1.75 -20.40 -70.04
N SER A 49 -1.17 -21.02 -71.08
CA SER A 49 0.25 -21.34 -71.15
C SER A 49 0.88 -20.67 -72.37
N PHE A 50 2.14 -20.25 -72.24
CA PHE A 50 3.11 -20.45 -73.32
C PHE A 50 4.53 -20.58 -72.77
N SER A 51 5.42 -21.09 -73.60
CA SER A 51 6.84 -21.27 -73.30
C SER A 51 7.64 -20.26 -74.10
N GLU A 52 8.70 -19.68 -73.53
CA GLU A 52 9.97 -19.63 -74.26
C GLU A 52 11.15 -19.51 -73.30
N LYS A 53 12.36 -19.68 -73.84
CA LYS A 53 13.61 -19.78 -73.10
C LYS A 53 14.57 -18.65 -73.47
N ASP A 54 15.65 -18.62 -72.67
CA ASP A 54 17.01 -18.20 -73.03
C ASP A 54 17.33 -16.70 -72.97
N GLU A 55 18.61 -16.47 -72.65
CA GLU A 55 19.40 -15.23 -72.73
C GLU A 55 18.92 -13.98 -71.95
N LEU A 56 19.47 -13.82 -70.74
CA LEU A 56 20.58 -12.86 -70.55
C LEU A 56 21.33 -13.06 -69.22
N ASN A 57 22.55 -13.61 -69.31
CA ASN A 57 23.55 -13.57 -68.23
C ASN A 57 24.36 -12.27 -68.32
N SER A 58 24.48 -11.51 -67.23
CA SER A 58 25.73 -10.81 -66.84
C SER A 58 25.56 -9.91 -65.61
N THR A 59 26.11 -10.33 -64.46
CA THR A 59 26.98 -9.53 -63.55
C THR A 59 27.36 -10.36 -62.31
N GLU A 60 28.26 -11.34 -62.50
CA GLU A 60 29.10 -11.87 -61.41
C GLU A 60 30.57 -11.73 -61.80
N GLU A 61 31.11 -10.52 -61.67
CA GLU A 61 32.56 -10.28 -61.68
C GLU A 61 32.97 -9.52 -60.41
N TYR A 62 34.16 -9.85 -59.89
CA TYR A 62 34.85 -9.30 -58.70
C TYR A 62 34.75 -10.05 -57.37
N SER A 63 35.15 -11.33 -57.35
CA SER A 63 36.38 -11.74 -56.62
C SER A 63 36.65 -13.26 -56.75
N ASN A 64 37.50 -13.66 -57.70
CA ASN A 64 38.01 -15.04 -57.77
C ASN A 64 39.35 -15.15 -58.52
N LYS A 65 40.32 -14.29 -58.16
CA LYS A 65 41.70 -14.42 -58.62
C LYS A 65 42.43 -15.40 -57.70
N HIS A 66 42.99 -16.47 -58.29
CA HIS A 66 43.64 -17.61 -57.63
C HIS A 66 42.75 -18.74 -57.07
N LEU A 67 41.66 -19.09 -57.76
CA LEU A 67 41.23 -20.51 -57.81
C LEU A 67 41.93 -21.23 -58.98
N ALA A 68 42.73 -22.25 -58.65
CA ALA A 68 43.37 -23.10 -59.65
C ALA A 68 42.32 -24.03 -60.31
N LEU A 69 42.43 -24.23 -61.63
CA LEU A 69 41.53 -25.08 -62.41
C LEU A 69 41.46 -26.51 -61.86
N ARG A 70 40.38 -26.83 -61.14
CA ARG A 70 40.15 -28.12 -60.51
C ARG A 70 39.13 -28.91 -61.33
N ALA A 71 39.51 -30.11 -61.79
CA ALA A 71 38.63 -30.96 -62.59
C ALA A 71 37.36 -31.34 -61.81
N SER A 72 36.22 -31.41 -62.49
CA SER A 72 34.91 -31.77 -61.92
C SER A 72 34.81 -33.19 -61.35
N THR A 73 35.83 -34.03 -61.60
CA THR A 73 35.98 -35.39 -61.05
C THR A 73 36.85 -35.45 -59.79
N ALA A 74 37.43 -34.34 -59.33
CA ALA A 74 38.26 -34.31 -58.13
C ALA A 74 37.36 -34.35 -56.86
N PRO A 75 37.60 -35.27 -55.89
CA PRO A 75 36.81 -35.33 -54.66
C PRO A 75 36.86 -33.99 -53.92
N ALA A 76 35.80 -33.60 -53.22
CA ALA A 76 35.69 -32.30 -52.54
C ALA A 76 36.96 -31.98 -51.72
N ARG A 77 37.40 -30.70 -51.70
CA ARG A 77 38.53 -30.35 -50.82
C ARG A 77 38.12 -30.61 -49.37
N PRO A 78 39.00 -31.15 -48.51
CA PRO A 78 38.78 -31.10 -47.07
C PRO A 78 38.48 -29.65 -46.68
N LEU A 79 37.41 -29.44 -45.94
CA LEU A 79 37.12 -28.11 -45.40
C LEU A 79 38.30 -27.69 -44.51
N SER A 80 38.63 -26.40 -44.55
CA SER A 80 39.40 -25.79 -43.48
C SER A 80 38.57 -25.82 -42.18
N ASP A 81 39.25 -25.81 -41.04
CA ASP A 81 38.64 -25.68 -39.72
C ASP A 81 37.68 -24.49 -39.63
N ILE A 82 38.01 -23.36 -40.27
CA ILE A 82 37.14 -22.19 -40.33
C ILE A 82 35.89 -22.39 -41.21
N GLU A 83 35.99 -23.15 -42.32
CA GLU A 83 34.82 -23.52 -43.15
C GLU A 83 33.93 -24.58 -42.48
N GLU A 84 34.50 -25.46 -41.66
CA GLU A 84 33.75 -26.43 -40.85
C GLU A 84 33.07 -25.73 -39.66
N PHE A 85 33.78 -24.84 -38.96
CA PHE A 85 33.22 -24.04 -37.86
C PHE A 85 32.06 -23.15 -38.31
N ARG A 86 32.16 -22.46 -39.46
CA ARG A 86 31.05 -21.70 -40.08
C ARG A 86 29.79 -22.52 -40.36
N ARG A 87 29.88 -23.86 -40.38
CA ARG A 87 28.74 -24.78 -40.59
C ARG A 87 28.25 -25.43 -39.29
N SER A 88 28.88 -25.12 -38.16
CA SER A 88 28.51 -25.64 -36.84
C SER A 88 27.27 -24.94 -36.25
N SER A 89 26.62 -25.60 -35.30
CA SER A 89 25.64 -25.01 -34.40
C SER A 89 26.18 -23.80 -33.62
N ASP A 90 27.49 -23.79 -33.39
CA ASP A 90 28.15 -22.93 -32.41
C ASP A 90 28.47 -21.57 -33.04
N PHE A 91 28.82 -21.57 -34.33
CA PHE A 91 28.85 -20.35 -35.15
C PHE A 91 27.44 -19.76 -35.36
N LEU A 92 26.42 -20.58 -35.61
CA LEU A 92 25.03 -20.09 -35.74
C LEU A 92 24.51 -19.49 -34.42
N LEU A 93 24.96 -20.00 -33.27
CA LEU A 93 24.68 -19.41 -31.96
C LEU A 93 25.38 -18.06 -31.79
N LEU A 94 26.65 -17.95 -32.17
CA LEU A 94 27.39 -16.67 -32.17
C LEU A 94 26.71 -15.63 -33.08
N GLU A 95 26.37 -16.01 -34.31
CA GLU A 95 25.66 -15.16 -35.28
C GLU A 95 24.31 -14.66 -34.71
N HIS A 96 23.47 -15.56 -34.20
CA HIS A 96 22.22 -15.19 -33.54
C HIS A 96 22.45 -14.27 -32.33
N THR A 97 23.57 -14.42 -31.61
CA THR A 97 23.93 -13.56 -30.47
C THR A 97 24.32 -12.15 -30.91
N VAL A 98 25.09 -12.01 -32.00
CA VAL A 98 25.42 -10.71 -32.61
C VAL A 98 24.18 -10.04 -33.18
N ILE A 99 23.26 -10.81 -33.79
CA ILE A 99 21.94 -10.30 -34.21
C ILE A 99 21.15 -9.79 -33.00
N CYS A 100 21.11 -10.53 -31.87
CA CYS A 100 20.46 -10.06 -30.65
C CYS A 100 21.11 -8.78 -30.07
N SER A 101 22.45 -8.65 -30.12
CA SER A 101 23.15 -7.41 -29.75
C SER A 101 22.71 -6.23 -30.64
N SER A 102 22.52 -6.45 -31.95
CA SER A 102 22.03 -5.41 -32.86
C SER A 102 20.54 -5.05 -32.68
N GLN A 103 19.78 -5.87 -31.95
CA GLN A 103 18.36 -5.67 -31.64
C GLN A 103 18.15 -4.97 -30.28
N LEU A 104 19.21 -4.60 -29.57
CA LEU A 104 19.10 -3.85 -28.31
C LEU A 104 18.64 -2.41 -28.57
N ILE A 105 17.48 -2.06 -28.02
CA ILE A 105 16.90 -0.72 -28.09
C ILE A 105 17.74 0.25 -27.23
N ARG A 106 17.88 1.49 -27.70
CA ARG A 106 18.54 2.57 -26.97
C ARG A 106 17.66 3.80 -26.86
N THR A 107 17.79 4.50 -25.73
CA THR A 107 17.15 5.78 -25.43
C THR A 107 17.94 6.97 -26.01
N ASP A 108 17.32 8.16 -26.00
CA ASP A 108 17.94 9.38 -26.52
C ASP A 108 19.28 9.73 -25.84
N ASP A 109 19.45 9.39 -24.56
CA ASP A 109 20.69 9.57 -23.78
C ASP A 109 21.75 8.48 -24.00
N GLN A 110 21.57 7.63 -25.02
CA GLN A 110 22.47 6.54 -25.45
C GLN A 110 22.59 5.33 -24.52
N LYS A 111 21.80 5.28 -23.44
CA LYS A 111 21.61 4.07 -22.64
C LYS A 111 20.83 3.00 -23.41
N TYR A 112 20.83 1.79 -22.88
CA TYR A 112 19.92 0.72 -23.30
C TYR A 112 18.56 0.92 -22.65
N ASP A 113 17.48 0.75 -23.42
CA ASP A 113 16.12 0.77 -22.90
C ASP A 113 15.86 -0.48 -22.07
N LEU A 114 15.69 -0.27 -20.76
CA LEU A 114 15.32 -1.28 -19.76
C LEU A 114 14.04 -0.87 -19.00
N ASP A 115 13.40 0.24 -19.41
CA ASP A 115 12.12 0.71 -18.87
C ASP A 115 10.93 0.11 -19.64
N SER A 116 11.05 -0.06 -20.96
CA SER A 116 9.95 -0.59 -21.79
C SER A 116 9.91 -2.13 -21.81
N GLU A 117 8.70 -2.68 -22.02
CA GLU A 117 8.52 -4.14 -22.19
C GLU A 117 9.31 -4.69 -23.37
N GLU A 118 9.47 -3.90 -24.45
CA GLU A 118 10.21 -4.31 -25.66
C GLU A 118 11.73 -4.29 -25.42
N GLY A 119 12.25 -3.24 -24.77
CA GLY A 119 13.66 -3.12 -24.39
C GLY A 119 14.08 -4.20 -23.39
N GLN A 120 13.26 -4.42 -22.35
CA GLN A 120 13.41 -5.54 -21.41
C GLN A 120 13.41 -6.90 -22.14
N ALA A 121 12.47 -7.15 -23.05
CA ALA A 121 12.42 -8.40 -23.81
C ALA A 121 13.65 -8.60 -24.71
N ALA A 122 14.10 -7.55 -25.40
CA ALA A 122 15.29 -7.57 -26.25
C ALA A 122 16.57 -7.84 -25.45
N CYS A 123 16.77 -7.12 -24.33
CA CYS A 123 17.95 -7.30 -23.49
C CYS A 123 17.94 -8.68 -22.81
N LYS A 124 16.80 -9.13 -22.30
CA LYS A 124 16.64 -10.47 -21.74
C LYS A 124 16.92 -11.56 -22.76
N LYS A 125 16.48 -11.41 -24.02
CA LYS A 125 16.81 -12.33 -25.12
C LYS A 125 18.32 -12.40 -25.38
N PHE A 126 19.02 -11.25 -25.36
CA PHE A 126 20.46 -11.17 -25.55
C PHE A 126 21.26 -11.78 -24.39
N LEU A 127 20.93 -11.45 -23.14
CA LEU A 127 21.55 -12.05 -21.94
C LEU A 127 21.39 -13.58 -21.93
N ASN A 128 20.21 -14.09 -22.30
CA ASN A 128 19.99 -15.54 -22.48
C ASN A 128 20.86 -16.15 -23.61
N GLN A 129 21.29 -15.38 -24.63
CA GLN A 129 22.25 -15.90 -25.61
C GLN A 129 23.68 -15.92 -25.04
N ILE A 130 24.07 -14.94 -24.22
CA ILE A 130 25.37 -14.92 -23.55
C ILE A 130 25.52 -16.14 -22.62
N GLU A 131 24.49 -16.50 -21.83
CA GLU A 131 24.52 -17.73 -21.02
C GLU A 131 24.76 -18.98 -21.88
N ARG A 132 24.08 -19.07 -23.04
CA ARG A 132 24.25 -20.18 -23.98
C ARG A 132 25.65 -20.20 -24.62
N LEU A 133 26.26 -19.04 -24.88
CA LEU A 133 27.65 -18.98 -25.36
C LEU A 133 28.62 -19.47 -24.30
N CYS A 134 28.46 -19.06 -23.04
CA CYS A 134 29.25 -19.56 -21.91
C CYS A 134 29.15 -21.09 -21.80
N ASP A 135 27.94 -21.63 -21.89
CA ASP A 135 27.67 -23.07 -21.83
C ASP A 135 28.23 -23.85 -23.03
N VAL A 136 28.12 -23.33 -24.25
CA VAL A 136 28.61 -24.03 -25.47
C VAL A 136 30.13 -23.99 -25.55
N PHE A 137 30.73 -22.79 -25.47
CA PHE A 137 32.18 -22.60 -25.61
C PHE A 137 32.97 -22.92 -24.34
N LYS A 138 32.30 -23.34 -23.25
CA LYS A 138 32.90 -23.72 -21.95
C LYS A 138 33.74 -22.60 -21.34
N ALA A 139 33.23 -21.36 -21.39
CA ALA A 139 33.86 -20.22 -20.74
C ALA A 139 33.93 -20.44 -19.22
N PHE A 140 35.04 -20.04 -18.58
CA PHE A 140 35.21 -20.21 -17.14
C PHE A 140 34.38 -19.17 -16.38
N CYS A 141 33.16 -19.55 -16.00
CA CYS A 141 32.25 -18.71 -15.24
C CYS A 141 32.43 -18.90 -13.73
N ARG A 142 32.21 -17.83 -12.94
CA ARG A 142 32.39 -17.84 -11.49
C ARG A 142 31.19 -18.43 -10.76
N SER A 143 31.50 -19.14 -9.67
CA SER A 143 30.52 -19.81 -8.81
C SER A 143 29.46 -18.85 -8.27
N ARG A 144 28.19 -19.14 -8.55
CA ARG A 144 27.01 -18.45 -8.00
C ARG A 144 26.71 -18.80 -6.53
N SER A 145 27.65 -19.41 -5.82
CA SER A 145 27.48 -19.88 -4.44
C SER A 145 27.16 -18.78 -3.42
N TYR A 146 27.52 -17.53 -3.71
CA TYR A 146 27.16 -16.37 -2.88
C TYR A 146 25.64 -16.13 -2.82
N ARG A 147 24.88 -16.48 -3.88
CA ARG A 147 23.40 -16.39 -3.89
C ARG A 147 22.73 -17.22 -2.78
N LYS A 148 23.47 -18.13 -2.12
CA LYS A 148 22.99 -18.90 -0.95
C LYS A 148 22.88 -18.07 0.34
N VAL A 149 23.57 -16.93 0.46
CA VAL A 149 23.40 -16.01 1.60
C VAL A 149 22.35 -14.92 1.35
N PHE A 150 21.82 -14.81 0.13
CA PHE A 150 20.74 -13.87 -0.18
C PHE A 150 19.44 -14.22 0.58
N SER A 151 18.62 -13.21 0.89
CA SER A 151 17.28 -13.37 1.47
C SER A 151 16.38 -14.21 0.55
N ASN A 152 15.27 -14.75 1.07
CA ASN A 152 14.40 -15.59 0.23
C ASN A 152 13.75 -14.77 -0.91
N ALA A 153 13.50 -13.48 -0.67
CA ALA A 153 12.97 -12.53 -1.65
C ALA A 153 13.90 -12.31 -2.86
N TYR A 154 15.22 -12.26 -2.67
CA TYR A 154 16.16 -12.23 -3.80
C TYR A 154 16.39 -13.63 -4.38
N ARG A 155 16.45 -14.68 -3.56
CA ARG A 155 16.80 -16.03 -4.02
C ARG A 155 15.78 -16.62 -5.00
N VAL A 156 14.49 -16.26 -4.88
CA VAL A 156 13.43 -16.73 -5.79
C VAL A 156 13.55 -16.19 -7.23
N LEU A 157 14.32 -15.11 -7.44
CA LEU A 157 14.57 -14.55 -8.78
C LEU A 157 15.51 -15.42 -9.62
N TYR A 158 16.31 -16.29 -8.98
CA TYR A 158 17.38 -17.05 -9.63
C TYR A 158 17.05 -18.54 -9.74
N ARG A 159 17.46 -19.17 -10.85
CA ARG A 159 17.42 -20.63 -11.02
C ARG A 159 18.70 -21.26 -10.45
N GLU A 160 18.58 -22.16 -9.46
CA GLU A 160 19.76 -22.81 -8.87
C GLU A 160 20.52 -23.64 -9.91
N GLY A 161 21.84 -23.47 -9.98
CA GLY A 161 22.73 -24.13 -10.94
C GLY A 161 22.99 -23.36 -12.23
N PHE A 162 22.25 -22.28 -12.51
CA PHE A 162 22.39 -21.48 -13.75
C PHE A 162 23.09 -20.14 -13.53
N LEU A 163 23.63 -19.55 -14.60
CA LEU A 163 24.29 -18.24 -14.56
C LEU A 163 23.27 -17.15 -14.24
N CYS A 164 22.11 -17.18 -14.91
CA CYS A 164 20.92 -16.37 -14.65
C CYS A 164 21.25 -14.86 -14.53
N TYR A 165 21.49 -14.22 -15.68
CA TYR A 165 21.74 -12.78 -15.79
C TYR A 165 20.40 -12.01 -15.81
N LEU A 166 20.07 -11.36 -14.69
CA LEU A 166 18.86 -10.54 -14.52
C LEU A 166 19.02 -9.14 -15.15
N THR A 167 18.02 -8.68 -15.90
CA THR A 167 18.06 -7.35 -16.56
C THR A 167 18.07 -6.22 -15.54
N GLU A 168 17.45 -6.41 -14.37
CA GLU A 168 17.39 -5.47 -13.25
C GLU A 168 18.77 -5.20 -12.63
N ILE A 169 19.70 -6.16 -12.71
CA ILE A 169 21.09 -6.00 -12.27
C ILE A 169 21.90 -5.19 -13.30
N LEU A 170 21.68 -5.43 -14.60
CA LEU A 170 22.32 -4.64 -15.66
C LEU A 170 21.82 -3.18 -15.64
N ASP A 171 20.53 -2.98 -15.42
CA ASP A 171 19.92 -1.65 -15.27
C ASP A 171 20.51 -0.88 -14.10
N SER A 172 20.60 -1.52 -12.93
CA SER A 172 21.24 -0.95 -11.74
C SER A 172 22.72 -0.57 -11.97
N ALA A 173 23.43 -1.34 -12.81
CA ALA A 173 24.81 -1.04 -13.22
C ALA A 173 24.91 0.10 -14.25
N GLN A 174 23.92 0.23 -15.13
CA GLN A 174 23.80 1.30 -16.13
C GLN A 174 23.50 2.65 -15.49
N GLU A 175 22.50 2.70 -14.59
CA GLU A 175 22.11 3.93 -13.92
C GLU A 175 23.17 4.40 -12.91
N GLY A 176 23.81 3.46 -12.22
CA GLY A 176 24.92 3.75 -11.29
C GLY A 176 24.55 4.72 -10.17
N PHE A 177 23.28 4.75 -9.75
CA PHE A 177 22.79 5.74 -8.78
C PHE A 177 23.58 5.64 -7.47
N PRO A 178 24.20 6.73 -6.98
CA PRO A 178 25.05 6.67 -5.78
C PRO A 178 24.26 6.58 -4.46
N TYR A 179 22.93 6.52 -4.52
CA TYR A 179 22.06 6.45 -3.35
C TYR A 179 20.65 5.96 -3.67
N LEU A 180 19.97 5.44 -2.65
CA LEU A 180 18.54 5.15 -2.64
C LEU A 180 17.83 5.98 -1.57
N TYR A 181 16.55 6.31 -1.78
CA TYR A 181 15.69 6.89 -0.75
C TYR A 181 14.66 5.85 -0.29
N VAL A 182 14.65 5.54 1.00
CA VAL A 182 13.66 4.61 1.61
C VAL A 182 13.11 5.26 2.88
N ASN A 183 11.78 5.30 3.01
CA ASN A 183 11.08 5.90 4.16
C ASN A 183 11.45 7.38 4.45
N GLY A 184 11.92 8.11 3.42
CA GLY A 184 12.39 9.49 3.55
C GLY A 184 13.86 9.64 3.95
N GLU A 185 14.54 8.55 4.32
CA GLU A 185 15.97 8.52 4.62
C GLU A 185 16.80 8.20 3.37
N LYS A 186 18.04 8.70 3.36
CA LYS A 186 18.97 8.55 2.23
C LYS A 186 20.06 7.54 2.57
N TYR A 187 20.07 6.43 1.83
CA TYR A 187 21.10 5.40 1.92
C TYR A 187 22.11 5.60 0.79
N LEU A 188 23.41 5.55 1.10
CA LEU A 188 24.48 5.67 0.10
C LEU A 188 25.04 4.28 -0.20
N PHE A 189 25.25 3.96 -1.48
CA PHE A 189 26.00 2.77 -1.87
C PHE A 189 27.51 3.00 -1.67
N SER A 190 28.26 1.94 -1.39
CA SER A 190 29.73 2.03 -1.28
C SER A 190 30.38 2.40 -2.61
N GLN A 191 31.62 2.91 -2.55
CA GLN A 191 32.41 3.11 -3.77
C GLN A 191 32.74 1.78 -4.47
N GLU A 192 32.79 0.67 -3.73
CA GLU A 192 33.03 -0.67 -4.28
C GLU A 192 31.86 -1.14 -5.17
N VAL A 193 30.61 -0.97 -4.72
CA VAL A 193 29.41 -1.19 -5.55
C VAL A 193 29.42 -0.30 -6.80
N LEU A 194 29.72 0.99 -6.64
CA LEU A 194 29.68 1.94 -7.76
C LEU A 194 30.83 1.75 -8.76
N GLU A 195 31.98 1.25 -8.32
CA GLU A 195 33.07 0.83 -9.22
C GLU A 195 32.74 -0.49 -9.92
N ALA A 196 32.24 -1.50 -9.20
CA ALA A 196 31.81 -2.77 -9.80
C ALA A 196 30.70 -2.58 -10.85
N GLY A 197 29.73 -1.68 -10.61
CA GLY A 197 28.67 -1.36 -11.56
C GLY A 197 29.20 -0.74 -12.85
N ARG A 198 30.09 0.26 -12.73
CA ARG A 198 30.78 0.86 -13.89
C ARG A 198 31.61 -0.16 -14.66
N ASN A 199 32.31 -1.05 -13.95
CA ASN A 199 33.09 -2.13 -14.57
C ASN A 199 32.18 -3.13 -15.31
N LEU A 200 31.05 -3.52 -14.74
CA LEU A 200 30.04 -4.36 -15.40
C LEU A 200 29.47 -3.69 -16.65
N TYR A 201 29.03 -2.42 -16.57
CA TYR A 201 28.45 -1.73 -17.72
C TYR A 201 29.47 -1.51 -18.85
N SER A 202 30.72 -1.18 -18.49
CA SER A 202 31.84 -1.12 -19.43
C SER A 202 32.10 -2.49 -20.07
N SER A 203 32.09 -3.58 -19.28
CA SER A 203 32.30 -4.95 -19.77
C SER A 203 31.15 -5.43 -20.68
N PHE A 204 29.90 -5.09 -20.35
CA PHE A 204 28.74 -5.37 -21.21
C PHE A 204 28.82 -4.66 -22.56
N SER A 205 29.28 -3.40 -22.56
CA SER A 205 29.48 -2.61 -23.77
C SER A 205 30.65 -3.16 -24.60
N LYS A 206 31.76 -3.54 -23.94
CA LYS A 206 32.93 -4.18 -24.55
C LYS A 206 32.58 -5.52 -25.19
N LEU A 207 31.85 -6.39 -24.49
CA LEU A 207 31.46 -7.72 -24.98
C LEU A 207 30.68 -7.63 -26.32
N GLN A 208 29.87 -6.60 -26.53
CA GLN A 208 29.14 -6.37 -27.79
C GLN A 208 30.02 -5.89 -28.96
N ILE A 209 31.20 -5.34 -28.66
CA ILE A 209 32.25 -5.03 -29.63
C ILE A 209 33.04 -6.30 -29.91
N ASP A 210 33.56 -6.95 -28.85
CA ASP A 210 34.34 -8.18 -28.93
C ASP A 210 33.61 -9.27 -29.74
N LEU A 211 32.33 -9.55 -29.43
CA LEU A 211 31.49 -10.52 -30.16
C LEU A 211 31.35 -10.20 -31.66
N ARG A 212 31.30 -8.91 -32.00
CA ARG A 212 31.12 -8.43 -33.38
C ARG A 212 32.43 -8.49 -34.17
N GLU A 213 33.55 -8.10 -33.56
CA GLU A 213 34.88 -8.24 -34.15
C GLU A 213 35.26 -9.72 -34.32
N ILE A 214 34.91 -10.56 -33.35
CA ILE A 214 35.05 -12.02 -33.41
C ILE A 214 34.23 -12.59 -34.59
N TYR A 215 32.94 -12.26 -34.70
CA TYR A 215 32.10 -12.71 -35.81
C TYR A 215 32.64 -12.23 -37.18
N ASN A 216 33.00 -10.95 -37.31
CA ASN A 216 33.57 -10.42 -38.55
C ASN A 216 34.88 -11.12 -38.92
N ARG A 217 35.80 -11.34 -37.97
CA ARG A 217 37.03 -12.12 -38.18
C ARG A 217 36.73 -13.54 -38.65
N ILE A 218 35.71 -14.20 -38.09
CA ILE A 218 35.27 -15.53 -38.54
C ILE A 218 34.68 -15.48 -39.95
N CYS A 219 34.03 -14.40 -40.37
CA CYS A 219 33.43 -14.26 -41.71
C CYS A 219 34.46 -13.90 -42.81
N GLU A 220 35.49 -13.11 -42.49
CA GLU A 220 36.47 -12.60 -43.46
C GLU A 220 37.67 -13.55 -43.67
N GLU A 221 38.09 -14.30 -42.65
CA GLU A 221 39.31 -15.10 -42.69
C GLU A 221 39.24 -16.31 -43.66
N THR A 222 40.36 -16.75 -44.22
CA THR A 222 40.44 -17.94 -45.09
C THR A 222 41.60 -18.89 -44.75
N THR A 223 42.42 -18.53 -43.77
CA THR A 223 43.59 -19.29 -43.30
C THR A 223 43.20 -20.32 -42.24
N SER A 224 43.73 -21.53 -42.35
CA SER A 224 43.49 -22.61 -41.38
C SER A 224 44.24 -22.41 -40.06
N GLY A 225 43.65 -22.91 -38.97
CA GLY A 225 44.21 -22.95 -37.61
C GLY A 225 43.73 -21.83 -36.69
N ILE A 226 43.00 -20.84 -37.22
CA ILE A 226 42.60 -19.63 -36.49
C ILE A 226 41.39 -19.85 -35.57
N VAL A 227 40.59 -20.90 -35.78
CA VAL A 227 39.40 -21.20 -34.96
C VAL A 227 39.75 -21.32 -33.47
N GLY A 228 40.89 -21.93 -33.14
CA GLY A 228 41.35 -22.07 -31.75
C GLY A 228 41.68 -20.74 -31.07
N GLU A 229 42.29 -19.79 -31.80
CA GLU A 229 42.55 -18.44 -31.28
C GLU A 229 41.23 -17.69 -31.04
N VAL A 230 40.30 -17.77 -31.99
CA VAL A 230 39.05 -17.01 -31.92
C VAL A 230 38.12 -17.53 -30.82
N ILE A 231 38.05 -18.85 -30.63
CA ILE A 231 37.35 -19.45 -29.49
C ILE A 231 37.99 -19.01 -28.17
N LEU A 232 39.32 -18.90 -28.08
CA LEU A 232 40.01 -18.38 -26.90
C LEU A 232 39.71 -16.89 -26.65
N CYS A 233 39.65 -16.06 -27.69
CA CYS A 233 39.21 -14.66 -27.56
C CYS A 233 37.76 -14.59 -27.03
N LEU A 234 36.86 -15.42 -27.57
CA LEU A 234 35.46 -15.48 -27.16
C LEU A 234 35.29 -15.92 -25.69
N THR A 235 35.96 -16.99 -25.26
CA THR A 235 35.86 -17.46 -23.87
C THR A 235 36.48 -16.47 -22.88
N ASN A 236 37.54 -15.77 -23.25
CA ASN A 236 38.11 -14.70 -22.43
C ASN A 236 37.14 -13.51 -22.26
N ALA A 237 36.49 -13.05 -23.33
CA ALA A 237 35.52 -11.94 -23.26
C ALA A 237 34.28 -12.31 -22.42
N LEU A 238 33.76 -13.53 -22.60
CA LEU A 238 32.66 -14.08 -21.79
C LEU A 238 33.04 -14.21 -20.31
N GLN A 239 34.26 -14.67 -20.00
CA GLN A 239 34.79 -14.76 -18.64
C GLN A 239 34.99 -13.38 -18.00
N GLU A 240 35.47 -12.38 -18.74
CA GLU A 240 35.62 -10.99 -18.26
C GLU A 240 34.26 -10.37 -17.91
N PHE A 241 33.23 -10.61 -18.73
CA PHE A 241 31.86 -10.22 -18.43
C PHE A 241 31.31 -10.94 -17.19
N ASP A 242 31.44 -12.26 -17.10
CA ASP A 242 30.93 -13.04 -15.97
C ASP A 242 31.60 -12.67 -14.64
N ASN A 243 32.91 -12.37 -14.66
CA ASN A 243 33.65 -11.89 -13.50
C ASN A 243 33.06 -10.59 -12.96
N ASN A 244 32.92 -9.58 -13.82
CA ASN A 244 32.37 -8.28 -13.45
C ASN A 244 30.90 -8.38 -13.02
N TRP A 245 30.12 -9.28 -13.63
CA TRP A 245 28.74 -9.55 -13.21
C TRP A 245 28.67 -10.08 -11.78
N VAL A 246 29.48 -11.11 -11.47
CA VAL A 246 29.49 -11.72 -10.13
C VAL A 246 29.93 -10.73 -9.04
N ASP A 247 30.92 -9.89 -9.31
CA ASP A 247 31.37 -8.90 -8.32
C ASP A 247 30.31 -7.82 -8.08
N PHE A 248 29.68 -7.27 -9.13
CA PHE A 248 28.61 -6.28 -8.94
C PHE A 248 27.36 -6.89 -8.30
N GLU A 249 26.83 -8.00 -8.82
CA GLU A 249 25.61 -8.61 -8.30
C GLU A 249 25.73 -8.99 -6.82
N ASN A 250 26.87 -9.56 -6.42
CA ASN A 250 27.12 -9.93 -5.03
C ASN A 250 27.19 -8.70 -4.09
N LEU A 251 27.93 -7.65 -4.48
CA LEU A 251 28.05 -6.44 -3.65
C LEU A 251 26.72 -5.66 -3.59
N TYR A 252 26.08 -5.45 -4.74
CA TYR A 252 24.86 -4.65 -4.86
C TYR A 252 23.67 -5.28 -4.14
N VAL A 253 23.40 -6.58 -4.36
CA VAL A 253 22.29 -7.27 -3.67
C VAL A 253 22.55 -7.37 -2.17
N HIS A 254 23.81 -7.51 -1.73
CA HIS A 254 24.14 -7.50 -0.31
C HIS A 254 23.92 -6.10 0.33
N GLU A 255 24.30 -5.01 -0.35
CA GLU A 255 24.01 -3.66 0.15
C GLU A 255 22.50 -3.35 0.15
N LEU A 256 21.74 -3.75 -0.89
CA LEU A 256 20.28 -3.68 -0.87
C LEU A 256 19.70 -4.41 0.34
N MET A 257 20.11 -5.65 0.61
CA MET A 257 19.65 -6.42 1.78
C MET A 257 19.95 -5.72 3.12
N VAL A 258 21.09 -5.02 3.24
CA VAL A 258 21.44 -4.22 4.43
C VAL A 258 20.52 -3.00 4.54
N ILE A 259 20.33 -2.26 3.45
CA ILE A 259 19.43 -1.09 3.38
C ILE A 259 17.99 -1.50 3.74
N GLU A 260 17.49 -2.60 3.19
CA GLU A 260 16.16 -3.11 3.49
C GLU A 260 15.99 -3.53 4.95
N THR A 261 17.02 -4.17 5.53
CA THR A 261 16.98 -4.62 6.93
C THR A 261 16.89 -3.44 7.88
N ASP A 262 17.63 -2.37 7.60
CA ASP A 262 17.54 -1.12 8.36
C ASP A 262 16.23 -0.36 8.08
N ALA A 263 15.75 -0.30 6.83
CA ALA A 263 14.45 0.31 6.51
C ALA A 263 13.27 -0.37 7.27
N ARG A 264 13.35 -1.69 7.50
CA ARG A 264 12.40 -2.44 8.33
C ARG A 264 12.61 -2.29 9.85
N ARG A 265 13.66 -1.61 10.34
CA ARG A 265 14.07 -1.58 11.77
C ARG A 265 12.95 -1.22 12.75
N TYR A 266 12.03 -0.31 12.40
CA TYR A 266 10.91 0.06 13.28
C TYR A 266 9.84 -1.03 13.36
N ILE A 267 9.66 -1.84 12.31
CA ILE A 267 8.79 -3.01 12.34
C ILE A 267 9.40 -4.06 13.28
N THR A 268 10.71 -4.30 13.18
CA THR A 268 11.46 -5.19 14.10
C THR A 268 11.37 -4.70 15.56
N GLU A 269 11.65 -3.43 15.84
CA GLU A 269 11.56 -2.83 17.17
C GLU A 269 10.13 -2.98 17.75
N GLY A 270 9.10 -2.78 16.93
CA GLY A 270 7.70 -2.99 17.33
C GLY A 270 7.33 -4.45 17.57
N ILE A 271 7.86 -5.40 16.79
CA ILE A 271 7.67 -6.85 16.99
C ILE A 271 8.26 -7.28 18.33
N ASP A 272 9.48 -6.82 18.65
CA ASP A 272 10.13 -7.17 19.92
C ASP A 272 9.37 -6.57 21.12
N ILE A 273 8.86 -5.35 21.01
CA ILE A 273 8.01 -4.74 22.05
C ILE A 273 6.66 -5.48 22.18
N GLU A 274 6.06 -5.96 21.09
CA GLU A 274 4.84 -6.77 21.14
C GLU A 274 5.07 -8.12 21.83
N ARG A 275 6.21 -8.78 21.54
CA ARG A 275 6.64 -10.01 22.20
C ARG A 275 6.87 -9.79 23.69
N GLU A 276 7.50 -8.67 24.07
CA GLU A 276 7.69 -8.26 25.47
C GLU A 276 6.33 -8.07 26.17
N MET A 277 5.39 -7.33 25.56
CA MET A 277 4.02 -7.17 26.09
C MET A 277 3.29 -8.50 26.25
N LEU A 278 3.37 -9.42 25.29
CA LEU A 278 2.79 -10.76 25.37
C LEU A 278 3.34 -11.58 26.54
N LEU A 279 4.66 -11.54 26.77
CA LEU A 279 5.31 -12.22 27.91
C LEU A 279 4.85 -11.62 29.25
N LEU A 280 4.65 -10.31 29.34
CA LEU A 280 4.11 -9.64 30.53
C LEU A 280 2.63 -9.99 30.77
N GLU A 281 1.81 -10.06 29.72
CA GLU A 281 0.42 -10.52 29.83
C GLU A 281 0.31 -11.98 30.28
N ALA A 282 1.21 -12.85 29.83
CA ALA A 282 1.26 -14.25 30.27
C ALA A 282 1.67 -14.38 31.74
N LYS A 283 2.71 -13.64 32.16
CA LYS A 283 3.15 -13.54 33.58
C LYS A 283 2.06 -12.94 34.49
N GLY A 284 1.25 -12.00 33.98
CA GLY A 284 0.16 -11.40 34.74
C GLY A 284 -1.03 -12.36 34.91
N ARG A 285 -1.43 -13.05 33.84
CA ARG A 285 -2.50 -14.06 33.85
C ARG A 285 -2.20 -15.21 34.81
N SER A 286 -0.98 -15.77 34.79
CA SER A 286 -0.59 -16.86 35.71
C SER A 286 -0.48 -16.43 37.18
N ARG A 287 -0.42 -15.12 37.46
CA ARG A 287 -0.43 -14.53 38.81
C ARG A 287 -1.79 -13.99 39.25
N GLY A 288 -2.83 -14.13 38.42
CA GLY A 288 -4.20 -13.64 38.72
C GLY A 288 -4.32 -12.12 38.87
N LYS A 289 -3.36 -11.34 38.35
CA LYS A 289 -3.34 -9.87 38.50
C LYS A 289 -3.89 -9.16 37.27
N LEU A 290 -4.56 -8.02 37.50
CA LEU A 290 -4.93 -7.08 36.43
C LEU A 290 -3.67 -6.42 35.85
N ILE A 291 -3.39 -6.70 34.58
CA ILE A 291 -2.13 -6.33 33.91
C ILE A 291 -2.02 -4.81 33.66
N PHE A 292 -3.15 -4.11 33.53
CA PHE A 292 -3.24 -2.69 33.17
C PHE A 292 -2.61 -1.72 34.19
N GLU A 293 -2.32 -2.19 35.41
CA GLU A 293 -1.73 -1.41 36.49
C GLU A 293 -0.26 -1.81 36.77
N ASN A 294 0.35 -2.64 35.91
CA ASN A 294 1.79 -2.90 35.93
C ASN A 294 2.54 -1.78 35.17
N GLU A 295 3.42 -1.07 35.85
CA GLU A 295 4.27 0.00 35.29
C GLU A 295 5.16 -0.52 34.15
N GLU A 296 5.73 -1.71 34.30
CA GLU A 296 6.57 -2.40 33.30
C GLU A 296 5.80 -2.63 31.98
N TYR A 297 4.54 -3.09 32.08
CA TYR A 297 3.67 -3.28 30.92
C TYR A 297 3.27 -1.95 30.27
N ASN A 298 2.91 -0.94 31.06
CA ASN A 298 2.58 0.37 30.52
C ASN A 298 3.80 1.07 29.87
N HIS A 299 5.02 0.85 30.36
CA HIS A 299 6.24 1.32 29.69
C HIS A 299 6.46 0.63 28.33
N CYS A 300 6.19 -0.67 28.23
CA CYS A 300 6.21 -1.37 26.93
C CYS A 300 5.17 -0.79 25.96
N ARG A 301 3.95 -0.51 26.42
CA ARG A 301 2.93 0.17 25.61
C ARG A 301 3.36 1.57 25.17
N GLU A 302 4.05 2.32 26.04
CA GLU A 302 4.55 3.65 25.73
C GLU A 302 5.61 3.60 24.62
N ARG A 303 6.53 2.63 24.69
CA ARG A 303 7.51 2.34 23.63
C ARG A 303 6.82 1.94 22.33
N PHE A 304 5.81 1.07 22.38
CA PHE A 304 5.04 0.65 21.20
C PHE A 304 4.33 1.84 20.53
N VAL A 305 3.66 2.70 21.31
CA VAL A 305 3.01 3.92 20.80
C VAL A 305 4.02 4.87 20.14
N LYS A 306 5.20 5.07 20.72
CA LYS A 306 6.27 5.87 20.12
C LYS A 306 6.75 5.28 18.79
N ILE A 307 6.82 3.96 18.68
CA ILE A 307 7.19 3.27 17.43
C ILE A 307 6.10 3.37 16.37
N LEU A 308 4.83 3.20 16.74
CA LEU A 308 3.71 3.49 15.84
C LEU A 308 3.76 4.93 15.34
N GLY A 309 4.12 5.90 16.18
CA GLY A 309 4.35 7.29 15.78
C GLY A 309 5.45 7.47 14.73
N LYS A 310 6.63 6.88 14.94
CA LYS A 310 7.73 6.90 13.93
C LYS A 310 7.25 6.30 12.59
N ILE A 311 6.60 5.13 12.63
CA ILE A 311 6.14 4.44 11.42
C ILE A 311 5.03 5.24 10.72
N ASN A 312 4.10 5.81 11.48
CA ASN A 312 3.05 6.69 10.95
C ASN A 312 3.66 7.84 10.13
N SER A 313 4.74 8.46 10.61
CA SER A 313 5.41 9.59 9.93
C SER A 313 6.04 9.26 8.57
N VAL A 314 6.32 7.98 8.27
CA VAL A 314 6.96 7.55 7.01
C VAL A 314 6.08 6.67 6.12
N ALA A 315 5.06 6.00 6.69
CA ALA A 315 4.17 5.10 5.97
C ALA A 315 2.80 5.72 5.65
N ASN A 316 2.26 6.58 6.52
CA ASN A 316 0.89 7.05 6.39
C ASN A 316 0.76 8.26 5.44
N ILE A 317 0.79 7.96 4.15
CA ILE A 317 0.66 8.94 3.05
C ILE A 317 -0.78 9.48 2.85
N GLU A 318 -1.79 8.85 3.45
CA GLU A 318 -3.20 9.28 3.36
C GLU A 318 -3.62 10.17 4.54
N GLY A 319 -2.99 9.98 5.71
CA GLY A 319 -3.16 10.79 6.91
C GLY A 319 -2.22 12.00 6.95
N LYS A 320 -1.76 12.37 8.15
CA LYS A 320 -0.81 13.48 8.36
C LYS A 320 0.58 13.01 8.80
N GLY A 321 0.76 11.71 9.01
CA GLY A 321 2.01 11.13 9.50
C GLY A 321 2.39 11.59 10.92
N ARG A 322 1.41 11.73 11.83
CA ARG A 322 1.68 12.24 13.19
C ARG A 322 2.49 11.26 14.05
N ASP A 323 3.53 11.78 14.69
CA ASP A 323 4.34 11.11 15.71
C ASP A 323 3.95 11.52 17.15
N ASP A 324 3.31 12.68 17.33
CA ASP A 324 3.02 13.32 18.62
C ASP A 324 1.86 12.70 19.45
N LEU A 325 1.52 11.44 19.21
CA LEU A 325 0.41 10.73 19.88
C LEU A 325 0.94 9.94 21.09
N THR A 326 0.33 10.13 22.27
CA THR A 326 0.86 9.60 23.54
C THR A 326 -0.04 8.58 24.22
N LEU A 327 0.56 7.69 25.02
CA LEU A 327 -0.12 6.59 25.72
C LEU A 327 -1.28 7.06 26.62
N ASP A 328 -1.24 8.30 27.11
CA ASP A 328 -2.29 8.93 27.94
C ASP A 328 -3.68 8.83 27.28
N ILE A 329 -3.74 8.93 25.95
CA ILE A 329 -4.97 8.83 25.16
C ILE A 329 -5.63 7.46 25.37
N LEU A 330 -4.83 6.39 25.35
CA LEU A 330 -5.28 5.01 25.53
C LEU A 330 -5.57 4.69 27.01
N ILE A 331 -4.76 5.18 27.95
CA ILE A 331 -5.04 5.05 29.40
C ILE A 331 -6.37 5.73 29.77
N ALA A 332 -6.61 6.93 29.24
CA ALA A 332 -7.86 7.65 29.46
C ALA A 332 -9.06 6.96 28.80
N ALA A 333 -8.89 6.39 27.59
CA ALA A 333 -9.89 5.57 26.93
C ALA A 333 -10.24 4.32 27.77
N GLU A 334 -9.26 3.55 28.25
CA GLU A 334 -9.48 2.41 29.15
C GLU A 334 -10.08 2.81 30.49
N GLY A 335 -9.81 4.03 30.96
CA GLY A 335 -10.49 4.63 32.11
C GLY A 335 -11.96 4.96 31.84
N ILE A 336 -12.34 5.35 30.61
CA ILE A 336 -13.73 5.59 30.22
C ILE A 336 -14.47 4.26 30.07
N SER A 337 -13.94 3.32 29.29
CA SER A 337 -14.56 2.01 29.03
C SER A 337 -14.82 1.21 30.32
N ARG A 338 -13.98 1.37 31.35
CA ARG A 338 -14.18 0.77 32.69
C ARG A 338 -15.26 1.47 33.54
N ARG A 339 -15.52 2.76 33.34
CA ARG A 339 -16.45 3.57 34.18
C ARG A 339 -17.84 3.74 33.57
N MET A 340 -18.01 3.54 32.26
CA MET A 340 -19.28 3.78 31.57
C MET A 340 -19.91 2.46 31.09
N THR A 341 -21.03 2.09 31.70
CA THR A 341 -21.82 0.91 31.31
C THR A 341 -22.78 1.21 30.15
N GLN A 342 -23.52 2.32 30.24
CA GLN A 342 -24.51 2.75 29.25
C GLN A 342 -23.89 3.20 27.91
N ASN A 343 -24.76 3.43 26.92
CA ASN A 343 -24.38 4.02 25.64
C ASN A 343 -23.78 5.42 25.88
N ASN A 344 -22.64 5.74 25.28
CA ASN A 344 -22.01 7.04 25.47
C ASN A 344 -21.01 7.37 24.36
N PRO A 345 -21.00 8.60 23.82
CA PRO A 345 -20.14 8.98 22.71
C PRO A 345 -18.65 8.90 23.02
N LEU A 346 -18.26 9.22 24.25
CA LEU A 346 -16.86 9.14 24.66
C LEU A 346 -16.43 7.70 24.96
N LYS A 347 -17.38 6.79 25.24
CA LYS A 347 -17.12 5.35 25.29
C LYS A 347 -16.97 4.79 23.88
N ASN A 348 -17.84 5.16 22.94
CA ASN A 348 -17.77 4.70 21.55
C ASN A 348 -16.48 5.18 20.87
N LEU A 349 -16.00 6.39 21.20
CA LEU A 349 -14.66 6.87 20.85
C LEU A 349 -13.54 6.11 21.58
N ALA A 350 -13.65 5.87 22.89
CA ALA A 350 -12.65 5.13 23.67
C ALA A 350 -12.46 3.69 23.16
N ASP A 351 -13.55 3.01 22.78
CA ASP A 351 -13.49 1.65 22.27
C ASP A 351 -12.93 1.61 20.82
N LYS A 352 -13.15 2.65 20.00
CA LYS A 352 -12.43 2.84 18.72
C LYS A 352 -10.91 2.98 18.92
N ILE A 353 -10.47 3.77 19.92
CA ILE A 353 -9.04 3.95 20.29
C ILE A 353 -8.39 2.64 20.78
N ARG A 354 -9.12 1.88 21.60
CA ARG A 354 -8.68 0.55 22.08
C ARG A 354 -8.61 -0.47 20.93
N HIS A 355 -9.57 -0.42 20.01
CA HIS A 355 -9.62 -1.30 18.85
C HIS A 355 -8.47 -1.03 17.87
N SER A 356 -8.22 0.23 17.48
CA SER A 356 -7.12 0.55 16.55
C SER A 356 -5.74 0.14 17.09
N PHE A 357 -5.49 0.36 18.39
CA PHE A 357 -4.30 -0.15 19.08
C PHE A 357 -4.21 -1.69 19.04
N THR A 358 -5.33 -2.39 19.25
CA THR A 358 -5.37 -3.86 19.24
C THR A 358 -5.17 -4.45 17.85
N VAL A 359 -5.71 -3.80 16.81
CA VAL A 359 -5.52 -4.19 15.40
C VAL A 359 -4.05 -4.07 15.01
N LEU A 360 -3.38 -2.96 15.34
CA LEU A 360 -1.96 -2.80 15.07
C LEU A 360 -1.11 -3.82 15.85
N ARG A 361 -1.41 -4.10 17.13
CA ARG A 361 -0.74 -5.21 17.87
C ARG A 361 -0.91 -6.56 17.18
N ALA A 362 -2.09 -6.86 16.63
CA ALA A 362 -2.32 -8.09 15.88
C ALA A 362 -1.56 -8.13 14.54
N LEU A 363 -1.41 -6.98 13.86
CA LEU A 363 -0.63 -6.86 12.62
C LEU A 363 0.86 -7.12 12.84
N PHE A 364 1.45 -6.62 13.92
CA PHE A 364 2.87 -6.88 14.22
C PHE A 364 3.12 -8.37 14.52
N ARG A 365 2.16 -9.09 15.13
CA ARG A 365 2.22 -10.56 15.27
C ARG A 365 2.11 -11.31 13.93
N LYS A 366 1.47 -10.74 12.91
CA LYS A 366 1.48 -11.28 11.53
C LYS A 366 2.87 -11.11 10.91
N TYR A 367 3.47 -9.92 11.05
CA TYR A 367 4.81 -9.63 10.53
C TYR A 367 5.93 -10.39 11.28
N GLU A 368 5.71 -10.80 12.54
CA GLU A 368 6.62 -11.69 13.27
C GLU A 368 6.77 -13.08 12.61
N ILE A 369 5.74 -13.57 11.92
CA ILE A 369 5.76 -14.90 11.26
C ILE A 369 6.67 -14.89 10.03
N ASN A 370 6.67 -13.80 9.27
CA ASN A 370 7.63 -13.53 8.21
C ASN A 370 7.74 -12.01 8.00
N ILE A 371 8.93 -11.45 8.22
CA ILE A 371 9.19 -10.01 8.03
C ILE A 371 9.64 -9.68 6.59
N GLU A 372 10.06 -10.67 5.79
CA GLU A 372 10.47 -10.46 4.39
C GLU A 372 9.29 -10.05 3.49
N VAL A 373 8.05 -10.38 3.87
CA VAL A 373 6.83 -9.95 3.14
C VAL A 373 6.44 -8.50 3.39
N VAL A 374 7.10 -7.82 4.34
CA VAL A 374 6.90 -6.39 4.58
C VAL A 374 7.77 -5.64 3.58
N ASP A 375 7.16 -4.82 2.73
CA ASP A 375 7.89 -3.95 1.81
C ASP A 375 8.75 -2.95 2.63
N PRO A 376 10.08 -2.86 2.39
CA PRO A 376 10.98 -1.93 3.08
C PRO A 376 10.50 -0.48 3.04
N GLN A 377 9.87 -0.08 1.94
CA GLN A 377 9.28 1.23 1.73
C GLN A 377 7.87 1.23 2.32
N LEU A 378 7.77 1.46 3.63
CA LEU A 378 6.64 1.06 4.49
C LEU A 378 5.24 1.50 4.02
N LYS A 379 5.13 2.65 3.33
CA LYS A 379 3.90 3.13 2.66
C LYS A 379 3.27 2.13 1.67
N ASN A 380 4.06 1.19 1.14
CA ASN A 380 3.62 0.19 0.16
C ASN A 380 2.86 -0.98 0.81
N ASN A 381 2.82 -1.07 2.15
CA ASN A 381 2.12 -2.13 2.90
C ASN A 381 0.67 -1.67 3.20
N PRO A 382 -0.36 -2.11 2.45
CA PRO A 382 -1.70 -1.53 2.57
C PRO A 382 -2.37 -1.83 3.92
N ASP A 383 -2.11 -2.98 4.53
CA ASP A 383 -2.67 -3.34 5.85
C ASP A 383 -2.03 -2.54 7.00
N LEU A 384 -0.76 -2.14 6.84
CA LEU A 384 -0.10 -1.18 7.73
C LEU A 384 -0.71 0.21 7.58
N VAL A 385 -0.84 0.73 6.36
CA VAL A 385 -1.39 2.08 6.10
C VAL A 385 -2.83 2.19 6.60
N GLU A 386 -3.70 1.22 6.28
CA GLU A 386 -5.09 1.20 6.75
C GLU A 386 -5.18 1.18 8.30
N GLY A 387 -4.32 0.39 8.95
CA GLY A 387 -4.21 0.34 10.41
C GLY A 387 -3.75 1.68 11.02
N LEU A 388 -2.77 2.34 10.39
CA LEU A 388 -2.21 3.62 10.83
C LEU A 388 -3.19 4.79 10.63
N VAL A 389 -3.95 4.84 9.53
CA VAL A 389 -5.01 5.83 9.31
C VAL A 389 -6.08 5.74 10.40
N LYS A 390 -6.57 4.52 10.69
CA LYS A 390 -7.55 4.28 11.76
C LYS A 390 -7.01 4.61 13.16
N PHE A 391 -5.72 4.37 13.39
CA PHE A 391 -5.02 4.77 14.62
C PHE A 391 -4.94 6.29 14.74
N GLU A 392 -4.35 6.99 13.75
CA GLU A 392 -4.19 8.45 13.79
C GLU A 392 -5.54 9.16 13.97
N GLU A 393 -6.58 8.78 13.23
CA GLU A 393 -7.88 9.44 13.31
C GLU A 393 -8.53 9.26 14.69
N SER A 394 -8.56 8.02 15.21
CA SER A 394 -9.16 7.73 16.52
C SER A 394 -8.36 8.38 17.67
N TRP A 395 -7.03 8.43 17.56
CA TRP A 395 -6.16 9.03 18.57
C TRP A 395 -6.12 10.56 18.51
N GLU A 396 -6.22 11.19 17.33
CA GLU A 396 -6.46 12.64 17.21
C GLU A 396 -7.78 13.02 17.91
N ARG A 397 -8.86 12.29 17.64
CA ARG A 397 -10.16 12.48 18.29
C ARG A 397 -10.04 12.28 19.81
N GLY A 398 -9.30 11.27 20.28
CA GLY A 398 -9.00 11.05 21.69
C GLY A 398 -8.24 12.22 22.35
N LYS A 399 -7.13 12.66 21.75
CA LYS A 399 -6.35 13.84 22.17
C LYS A 399 -7.22 15.10 22.23
N ALA A 400 -8.12 15.26 21.26
CA ALA A 400 -9.00 16.41 21.12
C ALA A 400 -10.19 16.44 22.10
N TYR A 401 -10.77 15.30 22.49
CA TYR A 401 -12.05 15.24 23.24
C TYR A 401 -12.03 14.42 24.54
N ILE A 402 -11.14 13.44 24.68
CA ILE A 402 -11.00 12.65 25.91
C ILE A 402 -10.06 13.35 26.90
N LEU A 403 -8.86 13.76 26.46
CA LEU A 403 -7.88 14.43 27.33
C LEU A 403 -8.24 15.89 27.65
N ASN A 404 -8.98 16.56 26.75
CA ASN A 404 -9.38 17.95 26.94
C ASN A 404 -10.65 18.03 27.81
N SER A 405 -10.49 18.19 29.12
CA SER A 405 -11.60 18.26 30.10
C SER A 405 -12.69 19.30 29.77
N LYS A 406 -12.34 20.41 29.10
CA LYS A 406 -13.31 21.42 28.66
C LYS A 406 -14.16 20.96 27.47
N ARG A 407 -13.60 20.15 26.55
CA ARG A 407 -14.35 19.54 25.44
C ARG A 407 -15.09 18.28 25.86
N TYR A 408 -14.49 17.44 26.71
CA TYR A 408 -15.11 16.27 27.36
C TYR A 408 -16.47 16.64 27.96
N ASN A 409 -16.49 17.64 28.85
CA ASN A 409 -17.70 18.09 29.53
C ASN A 409 -18.75 18.70 28.58
N LYS A 410 -18.33 19.23 27.42
CA LYS A 410 -19.24 19.75 26.38
C LYS A 410 -19.89 18.65 25.56
N VAL A 411 -19.14 17.59 25.23
CA VAL A 411 -19.71 16.39 24.57
C VAL A 411 -20.75 15.75 25.50
N ILE A 412 -20.39 15.50 26.76
CA ILE A 412 -21.29 14.89 27.75
C ILE A 412 -22.53 15.76 28.03
N TYR A 413 -22.39 17.09 28.07
CA TYR A 413 -23.54 17.98 28.22
C TYR A 413 -24.49 17.95 27.01
N LEU A 414 -23.97 18.08 25.78
CA LEU A 414 -24.82 18.12 24.59
C LEU A 414 -25.47 16.76 24.30
N HIS A 415 -24.75 15.65 24.53
CA HIS A 415 -25.31 14.31 24.43
C HIS A 415 -26.50 14.13 25.39
N LYS A 416 -26.34 14.47 26.68
CA LYS A 416 -27.42 14.41 27.68
C LYS A 416 -28.59 15.35 27.39
N LEU A 417 -28.35 16.48 26.74
CA LEU A 417 -29.40 17.36 26.25
C LEU A 417 -30.21 16.70 25.12
N ILE A 418 -29.54 16.02 24.19
CA ILE A 418 -30.16 15.29 23.08
C ILE A 418 -30.92 14.06 23.59
N GLU A 419 -30.33 13.26 24.48
CA GLU A 419 -30.99 12.13 25.17
C GLU A 419 -32.30 12.59 25.80
N LYS A 420 -32.25 13.55 26.74
CA LYS A 420 -33.44 14.07 27.45
C LYS A 420 -34.52 14.62 26.51
N ILE A 421 -34.15 15.26 25.41
CA ILE A 421 -35.11 15.80 24.44
C ILE A 421 -35.72 14.68 23.59
N SER A 422 -34.96 13.62 23.27
CA SER A 422 -35.49 12.43 22.58
C SER A 422 -36.47 11.64 23.45
N GLU A 423 -36.15 11.42 24.73
CA GLU A 423 -37.06 10.82 25.74
C GLU A 423 -38.39 11.60 25.85
N LYS A 424 -38.32 12.94 25.81
CA LYS A 424 -39.49 13.83 25.93
C LYS A 424 -40.30 13.93 24.63
N TYR A 425 -39.67 13.80 23.46
CA TYR A 425 -40.29 14.08 22.16
C TYR A 425 -39.97 12.99 21.11
N GLN A 426 -40.87 12.01 20.96
CA GLN A 426 -40.73 10.93 19.97
C GLN A 426 -40.47 11.40 18.53
N ASN A 427 -40.93 12.59 18.12
CA ASN A 427 -40.63 13.09 16.77
C ASN A 427 -39.12 13.31 16.60
N PHE A 428 -38.47 13.94 17.58
CA PHE A 428 -37.04 14.16 17.59
C PHE A 428 -36.25 12.85 17.73
N GLN A 429 -36.75 11.89 18.51
CA GLN A 429 -36.17 10.54 18.56
C GLN A 429 -36.11 9.89 17.17
N ARG A 430 -37.22 9.91 16.41
CA ARG A 430 -37.26 9.38 15.03
C ARG A 430 -36.34 10.16 14.09
N GLN A 431 -36.24 11.48 14.24
CA GLN A 431 -35.29 12.29 13.46
C GLN A 431 -33.84 11.88 13.70
N LEU A 432 -33.46 11.57 14.96
CA LEU A 432 -32.14 11.01 15.30
C LEU A 432 -31.95 9.61 14.68
N GLU A 433 -32.91 8.70 14.88
CA GLU A 433 -32.87 7.33 14.35
C GLU A 433 -32.78 7.28 12.82
N CYS A 434 -33.44 8.19 12.12
CA CYS A 434 -33.39 8.31 10.66
C CYS A 434 -32.27 9.24 10.14
N SER A 435 -31.46 9.85 11.01
CA SER A 435 -30.41 10.82 10.64
C SER A 435 -30.92 11.99 9.77
N ASP A 436 -32.06 12.57 10.16
CA ASP A 436 -32.74 13.63 9.41
C ASP A 436 -31.85 14.87 9.18
N ALA A 437 -31.89 15.44 7.98
CA ALA A 437 -31.18 16.66 7.63
C ALA A 437 -31.65 17.88 8.46
N GLU A 438 -32.86 17.87 9.02
CA GLU A 438 -33.31 18.91 9.95
C GLU A 438 -32.47 18.96 11.24
N LEU A 439 -31.82 17.86 11.67
CA LEU A 439 -30.99 17.81 12.87
C LEU A 439 -29.88 18.88 12.86
N PHE A 440 -29.33 19.19 11.67
CA PHE A 440 -28.32 20.24 11.50
C PHE A 440 -28.85 21.62 11.91
N VAL A 441 -30.14 21.91 11.76
CA VAL A 441 -30.75 23.14 12.26
C VAL A 441 -31.26 22.96 13.69
N ILE A 442 -31.89 21.83 14.00
CA ILE A 442 -32.53 21.57 15.30
C ILE A 442 -31.52 21.57 16.45
N ILE A 443 -30.46 20.76 16.39
CA ILE A 443 -29.52 20.58 17.51
C ILE A 443 -28.86 21.91 17.93
N PRO A 444 -28.27 22.73 17.03
CA PRO A 444 -27.75 24.04 17.41
C PRO A 444 -28.84 25.05 17.76
N SER A 445 -30.10 24.88 17.32
CA SER A 445 -31.23 25.73 17.76
C SER A 445 -31.59 25.46 19.22
N LEU A 446 -31.66 24.18 19.63
CA LEU A 446 -31.83 23.78 21.03
C LEU A 446 -30.67 24.27 21.90
N LEU A 447 -29.44 24.25 21.38
CA LEU A 447 -28.28 24.80 22.08
C LEU A 447 -28.35 26.33 22.24
N VAL A 448 -28.77 27.07 21.21
CA VAL A 448 -29.00 28.52 21.32
C VAL A 448 -30.11 28.84 22.33
N LEU A 449 -31.16 28.00 22.43
CA LEU A 449 -32.17 28.11 23.49
C LEU A 449 -31.55 27.91 24.89
N LYS A 450 -30.77 26.85 25.12
CA LYS A 450 -30.06 26.65 26.41
C LYS A 450 -29.00 27.73 26.68
N THR A 451 -28.56 28.47 25.66
CA THR A 451 -27.70 29.66 25.83
C THR A 451 -28.47 30.87 26.35
N LEU A 452 -29.76 31.00 26.02
CA LEU A 452 -30.64 32.05 26.59
C LEU A 452 -30.98 31.79 28.06
N GLU A 453 -31.00 30.51 28.44
CA GLU A 453 -31.15 30.02 29.82
C GLU A 453 -29.81 30.01 30.59
N GLU A 454 -28.70 30.37 29.93
CA GLU A 454 -27.33 30.42 30.47
C GLU A 454 -26.76 29.05 30.89
N GLU A 455 -27.31 27.96 30.36
CA GLU A 455 -26.95 26.57 30.70
C GLU A 455 -25.94 25.91 29.74
N ASP A 456 -25.71 26.46 28.54
CA ASP A 456 -25.00 25.86 27.38
C ASP A 456 -23.54 25.40 27.60
N LYS A 457 -22.98 25.61 28.80
CA LYS A 457 -21.57 25.38 29.17
C LYS A 457 -20.57 26.09 28.25
N GLY A 458 -20.98 27.19 27.61
CA GLY A 458 -20.18 27.95 26.66
C GLY A 458 -19.83 27.18 25.39
N ILE A 459 -20.68 26.28 24.91
CA ILE A 459 -20.54 25.63 23.61
C ILE A 459 -20.78 26.65 22.50
N CYS A 460 -21.86 27.44 22.57
CA CYS A 460 -22.13 28.50 21.59
C CYS A 460 -21.02 29.56 21.59
N ARG A 461 -20.47 29.92 22.76
CA ARG A 461 -19.32 30.85 22.85
C ARG A 461 -18.02 30.28 22.27
N TYR A 462 -17.88 28.96 22.16
CA TYR A 462 -16.73 28.32 21.53
C TYR A 462 -16.87 28.23 20.01
N PHE A 463 -18.05 27.83 19.52
CA PHE A 463 -18.29 27.65 18.09
C PHE A 463 -18.69 28.94 17.35
N CYS A 464 -19.26 29.95 18.02
CA CYS A 464 -19.49 31.27 17.46
C CYS A 464 -19.20 32.39 18.50
N PRO A 465 -17.93 32.77 18.68
CA PRO A 465 -17.55 33.89 19.55
C PRO A 465 -18.18 35.22 19.12
N ARG A 466 -18.39 35.43 17.81
CA ARG A 466 -18.99 36.63 17.21
C ARG A 466 -20.42 36.90 17.68
N MET A 467 -21.15 35.86 18.13
CA MET A 467 -22.47 36.01 18.75
C MET A 467 -22.45 36.85 20.05
N TYR A 468 -21.27 37.11 20.63
CA TYR A 468 -21.10 37.87 21.87
C TYR A 468 -20.40 39.22 21.67
N ASP A 469 -20.10 39.62 20.44
CA ASP A 469 -19.59 40.95 20.10
C ASP A 469 -20.75 41.87 19.72
N GLU A 470 -21.03 42.90 20.52
CA GLU A 470 -22.17 43.79 20.28
C GLU A 470 -22.04 44.68 19.03
N ASN A 471 -20.85 44.71 18.41
CA ASN A 471 -20.58 45.43 17.15
C ASN A 471 -20.82 44.56 15.91
N ASP A 472 -20.96 43.24 16.07
CA ASP A 472 -21.16 42.28 14.99
C ASP A 472 -22.66 42.08 14.70
N GLU A 473 -23.06 41.87 13.45
CA GLU A 473 -24.46 41.63 13.08
C GLU A 473 -25.09 40.43 13.79
N ILE A 474 -24.28 39.37 14.04
CA ILE A 474 -24.69 38.17 14.77
C ILE A 474 -24.90 38.52 16.25
N GLY A 475 -24.01 39.32 16.85
CA GLY A 475 -24.14 39.78 18.23
C GLY A 475 -25.25 40.80 18.45
N ILE A 476 -25.52 41.69 17.48
CA ILE A 476 -26.72 42.55 17.47
C ILE A 476 -27.99 41.69 17.41
N THR A 477 -27.99 40.62 16.62
CA THR A 477 -29.10 39.65 16.53
C THR A 477 -29.30 38.90 17.85
N TRP A 478 -28.22 38.45 18.50
CA TRP A 478 -28.24 37.85 19.83
C TRP A 478 -28.74 38.81 20.92
N LYS A 479 -28.25 40.06 20.94
CA LYS A 479 -28.71 41.12 21.86
C LYS A 479 -30.20 41.41 21.70
N ARG A 480 -30.72 41.39 20.46
CA ARG A 480 -32.16 41.48 20.16
C ARG A 480 -32.92 40.23 20.60
N LEU A 481 -32.39 39.02 20.40
CA LEU A 481 -33.01 37.77 20.84
C LEU A 481 -33.11 37.69 22.37
N LYS A 482 -32.03 37.98 23.11
CA LYS A 482 -32.02 37.95 24.58
C LYS A 482 -32.95 38.99 25.22
N ARG A 483 -33.27 40.08 24.51
CA ARG A 483 -34.35 41.01 24.88
C ARG A 483 -35.74 40.39 24.63
N ASN A 484 -36.00 39.87 23.43
CA ASN A 484 -37.29 39.26 23.09
C ASN A 484 -37.65 38.07 24.00
N PHE A 485 -36.69 37.18 24.28
CA PHE A 485 -36.85 36.04 25.18
C PHE A 485 -37.20 36.48 26.62
N LYS A 486 -36.53 37.54 27.13
CA LYS A 486 -36.86 38.13 28.44
C LYS A 486 -38.27 38.74 28.47
N LEU A 487 -38.74 39.33 27.36
CA LEU A 487 -40.12 39.84 27.26
C LEU A 487 -41.14 38.69 27.22
N GLY A 488 -40.90 37.64 26.44
CA GLY A 488 -41.77 36.46 26.40
C GLY A 488 -41.89 35.78 27.76
N LYS A 489 -40.77 35.60 28.46
CA LYS A 489 -40.70 35.10 29.85
C LYS A 489 -41.48 35.94 30.87
N LEU A 490 -41.71 37.23 30.60
CA LEU A 490 -42.53 38.12 31.44
C LEU A 490 -44.00 38.17 31.00
N ALA A 491 -44.31 37.71 29.79
CA ALA A 491 -45.65 37.60 29.23
C ALA A 491 -46.27 36.21 29.39
N SER A 492 -45.48 35.24 29.87
CA SER A 492 -45.86 33.83 30.00
C SER A 492 -46.37 33.44 31.39
N SER A 493 -47.26 32.44 31.45
CA SER A 493 -47.74 31.78 32.68
C SER A 493 -46.59 31.30 33.58
N SER A 494 -45.59 30.63 32.99
CA SER A 494 -44.35 30.25 33.66
C SER A 494 -43.17 30.18 32.68
N LEU A 495 -41.95 30.24 33.23
CA LEU A 495 -40.73 30.03 32.46
C LEU A 495 -40.69 28.64 31.81
N LEU A 496 -41.13 27.61 32.54
CA LEU A 496 -41.05 26.24 32.06
C LEU A 496 -41.90 26.09 30.81
N GLU A 497 -43.19 26.40 30.89
CA GLU A 497 -44.13 26.30 29.76
C GLU A 497 -43.68 27.14 28.56
N TYR A 498 -43.09 28.32 28.78
CA TYR A 498 -42.53 29.15 27.70
C TYR A 498 -41.30 28.50 27.02
N THR A 499 -40.37 27.91 27.79
CA THR A 499 -39.25 27.13 27.23
C THR A 499 -39.75 25.87 26.52
N GLU A 500 -40.74 25.16 27.06
CA GLU A 500 -41.28 23.93 26.43
C GLU A 500 -42.03 24.23 25.12
N LEU A 501 -42.73 25.36 25.05
CA LEU A 501 -43.36 25.84 23.82
C LEU A 501 -42.30 26.21 22.75
N LEU A 502 -41.18 26.82 23.17
CA LEU A 502 -40.03 27.06 22.30
C LEU A 502 -39.34 25.77 21.85
N GLU A 503 -39.17 24.78 22.73
CA GLU A 503 -38.66 23.44 22.37
C GLU A 503 -39.54 22.80 21.29
N MET A 504 -40.87 22.81 21.47
CA MET A 504 -41.83 22.29 20.46
C MET A 504 -41.69 23.00 19.09
N MET A 505 -41.60 24.33 19.06
CA MET A 505 -41.44 25.09 17.79
C MET A 505 -40.09 24.85 17.09
N ILE A 506 -39.03 24.59 17.87
CA ILE A 506 -37.72 24.24 17.31
C ILE A 506 -37.78 22.85 16.67
N LEU A 507 -38.45 21.89 17.32
CA LEU A 507 -38.66 20.51 16.88
C LEU A 507 -39.75 20.33 15.80
N GLY A 508 -40.30 21.43 15.25
CA GLY A 508 -41.34 21.38 14.21
C GLY A 508 -42.70 20.84 14.68
N ILE A 509 -42.90 20.66 15.98
CA ILE A 509 -44.11 20.05 16.54
C ILE A 509 -45.28 21.06 16.42
N PRO A 510 -46.43 20.67 15.84
CA PRO A 510 -47.57 21.57 15.68
C PRO A 510 -48.15 21.95 17.04
N ILE A 511 -48.35 23.25 17.26
CA ILE A 511 -48.86 23.80 18.52
C ILE A 511 -50.33 24.13 18.41
N ASN A 512 -51.07 23.72 19.44
CA ASN A 512 -52.47 24.07 19.64
C ASN A 512 -52.60 25.60 19.94
N PRO A 513 -53.39 26.38 19.18
CA PRO A 513 -53.52 27.83 19.38
C PRO A 513 -54.11 28.24 20.73
N GLN A 514 -54.99 27.43 21.31
CA GLN A 514 -55.54 27.63 22.65
C GLN A 514 -54.43 27.49 23.70
N LEU A 515 -53.64 26.40 23.64
CA LEU A 515 -52.50 26.18 24.54
C LEU A 515 -51.47 27.33 24.46
N ARG A 516 -51.18 27.83 23.24
CA ARG A 516 -50.30 29.01 23.05
C ARG A 516 -50.87 30.27 23.72
N SER A 517 -52.19 30.45 23.71
CA SER A 517 -52.90 31.58 24.33
C SER A 517 -53.06 31.45 25.85
N GLU A 518 -53.05 30.22 26.37
CA GLU A 518 -53.00 29.92 27.81
C GLU A 518 -51.61 30.18 28.39
N ILE A 519 -50.56 29.79 27.66
CA ILE A 519 -49.16 29.96 28.09
C ILE A 519 -48.67 31.39 27.89
N ILE A 520 -49.03 32.08 26.81
CA ILE A 520 -48.52 33.44 26.48
C ILE A 520 -49.67 34.42 26.32
N ASN A 521 -49.59 35.57 27.00
CA ASN A 521 -50.51 36.68 26.81
C ASN A 521 -50.48 37.19 25.34
N PRO A 522 -51.58 37.08 24.57
CA PRO A 522 -51.57 37.40 23.14
C PRO A 522 -51.20 38.85 22.79
N LYS A 523 -51.25 39.79 23.74
CA LYS A 523 -50.83 41.19 23.53
C LYS A 523 -49.30 41.36 23.46
N PHE A 524 -48.53 40.37 23.92
CA PHE A 524 -47.07 40.41 24.01
C PHE A 524 -46.41 39.20 23.34
N ASP A 525 -47.20 38.36 22.66
CA ASP A 525 -46.71 37.19 21.97
C ASP A 525 -45.73 37.58 20.85
N ASN A 526 -44.52 37.04 20.96
CA ASN A 526 -43.41 37.27 20.04
C ASN A 526 -42.71 35.96 19.64
N ILE A 527 -43.32 34.80 19.93
CA ILE A 527 -42.61 33.52 19.96
C ILE A 527 -42.07 33.11 18.58
N ASP A 528 -42.80 33.32 17.49
CA ASP A 528 -42.31 33.02 16.12
C ASP A 528 -41.07 33.87 15.78
N HIS A 529 -41.01 35.11 16.26
CA HIS A 529 -39.88 36.02 16.07
C HIS A 529 -38.69 35.68 16.99
N VAL A 530 -38.92 34.99 18.11
CA VAL A 530 -37.87 34.36 18.95
C VAL A 530 -37.32 33.13 18.24
N VAL A 531 -38.18 32.20 17.79
CA VAL A 531 -37.78 30.96 17.09
C VAL A 531 -37.02 31.26 15.80
N ASN A 532 -37.49 32.19 14.98
CA ASN A 532 -36.80 32.56 13.74
C ASN A 532 -35.40 33.14 13.98
N LYS A 533 -35.20 33.88 15.09
CA LYS A 533 -33.87 34.35 15.52
C LYS A 533 -33.01 33.20 16.06
N ILE A 534 -33.58 32.25 16.81
CA ILE A 534 -32.89 31.04 17.25
C ILE A 534 -32.37 30.25 16.03
N LYS A 535 -33.23 30.01 15.03
CA LYS A 535 -32.87 29.32 13.77
C LYS A 535 -31.83 30.12 12.96
N THR A 536 -31.87 31.45 12.99
CA THR A 536 -30.84 32.30 12.35
C THR A 536 -29.48 32.16 13.02
N LEU A 537 -29.43 32.15 14.36
CA LEU A 537 -28.18 32.02 15.11
C LEU A 537 -27.63 30.58 15.11
N SER A 538 -28.49 29.56 15.04
CA SER A 538 -28.03 28.17 14.95
C SER A 538 -27.32 27.87 13.63
N ILE A 539 -27.72 28.53 12.54
CA ILE A 539 -26.98 28.54 11.26
C ILE A 539 -25.61 29.24 11.43
N ALA A 540 -25.55 30.35 12.18
CA ALA A 540 -24.29 31.05 12.46
C ALA A 540 -23.31 30.24 13.33
N VAL A 541 -23.82 29.44 14.28
CA VAL A 541 -23.04 28.50 15.11
C VAL A 541 -22.33 27.46 14.26
N GLN A 542 -23.01 26.91 13.25
CA GLN A 542 -22.43 25.94 12.31
C GLN A 542 -21.39 26.60 11.38
N ARG A 543 -21.76 27.75 10.77
CA ARG A 543 -20.97 28.37 9.70
C ARG A 543 -19.66 29.01 10.13
N HIS A 544 -19.48 29.36 11.41
CA HIS A 544 -18.23 29.98 11.85
C HIS A 544 -17.05 29.00 11.93
N LYS A 545 -17.30 27.72 12.25
CA LYS A 545 -16.27 26.67 12.34
C LYS A 545 -16.83 25.30 11.88
N PRO A 546 -17.24 25.13 10.60
CA PRO A 546 -17.99 23.96 10.16
C PRO A 546 -17.22 22.64 10.36
N VAL A 547 -15.91 22.61 10.12
CA VAL A 547 -15.10 21.39 10.29
C VAL A 547 -14.96 20.98 11.76
N GLU A 548 -14.78 21.92 12.69
CA GLU A 548 -14.77 21.61 14.13
C GLU A 548 -16.16 21.25 14.66
N TRP A 549 -17.21 21.93 14.16
CA TRP A 549 -18.59 21.67 14.56
C TRP A 549 -19.05 20.28 14.11
N ASN A 550 -18.80 19.91 12.86
CA ASN A 550 -19.16 18.60 12.32
C ASN A 550 -18.40 17.49 13.06
N LYS A 551 -17.09 17.64 13.33
CA LYS A 551 -16.32 16.68 14.16
C LYS A 551 -16.77 16.60 15.62
N PHE A 552 -17.42 17.65 16.14
CA PHE A 552 -18.02 17.64 17.47
C PHE A 552 -19.40 16.96 17.49
N LEU A 553 -20.27 17.23 16.51
CA LEU A 553 -21.56 16.54 16.37
C LEU A 553 -21.39 15.05 16.04
N ASP A 554 -20.49 14.70 15.12
CA ASP A 554 -20.15 13.31 14.76
C ASP A 554 -19.77 12.48 16.00
N ILE A 555 -19.01 13.08 16.94
CA ILE A 555 -18.73 12.42 18.23
C ILE A 555 -19.96 12.43 19.13
N VAL A 556 -20.68 13.53 19.29
CA VAL A 556 -21.86 13.64 20.20
C VAL A 556 -23.00 12.68 19.82
N LEU A 557 -23.13 12.33 18.55
CA LEU A 557 -24.17 11.48 17.97
C LEU A 557 -23.74 10.01 17.78
N SER A 558 -22.44 9.68 17.91
CA SER A 558 -21.92 8.30 17.76
C SER A 558 -22.02 7.44 19.01
#